data_AF-A0A9E8SDK5-F1
#
_entry.id   AF-A0A9E8SDK5-F1
#
_cell.length_a   1.000
_cell.length_b   1.000
_cell.length_c   1.000
_cell.angle_alpha   90.00
_cell.angle_beta   90.00
_cell.angle_gamma   90.00
#
_symmetry.space_group_name_H-M   'P 1'
#
loop_
_entity.id
_entity.type
_entity.pdbx_description
1 polymer ?
#
loop_
_entity_poly.entity_id
_entity_poly.type
_entity_poly.pdbx_seq_one_letter_code
_entity_poly.pdbx_strand_id
1 'polypeptide(L)'
;MSKTTLHIVNDSSITDDLTKFKFEGDILTWHEMLCEGPTLKEINTPAFFKLRKKFLERVYNVEYDVEKIKNEFDKLKDTSKYSEIVLWFEYNLFCHINLIAAICLIKQKNIKLPLFLVCSGRVEGEKELKSLGKINRKTIIYSL
;
A
#
# COMPACT_ATOMS: atom_id res chain seq x y z
N MET A 1 -13.56 -21.97 -5.23
CA MET A 1 -12.76 -21.44 -4.11
C MET A 1 -13.39 -20.11 -3.70
N SER A 2 -13.48 -19.82 -2.39
CA SER A 2 -13.89 -18.49 -1.94
C SER A 2 -12.85 -17.47 -2.43
N LYS A 3 -13.31 -16.37 -3.01
CA LYS A 3 -12.42 -15.26 -3.37
C LYS A 3 -11.90 -14.61 -2.08
N THR A 4 -10.64 -14.18 -2.08
CA THR A 4 -10.00 -13.53 -0.93
C THR A 4 -9.86 -12.03 -1.14
N THR A 5 -9.45 -11.30 -0.11
CA THR A 5 -9.16 -9.87 -0.20
C THR A 5 -7.67 -9.64 -0.44
N LEU A 6 -7.33 -8.62 -1.23
CA LEU A 6 -5.97 -8.10 -1.35
C LEU A 6 -5.85 -6.80 -0.55
N HIS A 7 -4.95 -6.76 0.43
CA HIS A 7 -4.65 -5.58 1.23
C HIS A 7 -3.41 -4.89 0.71
N ILE A 8 -3.55 -3.66 0.22
CA ILE A 8 -2.40 -2.81 -0.14
C ILE A 8 -2.09 -1.91 1.04
N VAL A 9 -0.90 -2.05 1.61
CA VAL A 9 -0.50 -1.33 2.83
C VAL A 9 0.68 -0.42 2.55
N ASN A 10 0.63 0.83 3.05
CA ASN A 10 1.67 1.81 2.78
C ASN A 10 2.97 1.61 3.58
N ASP A 11 2.93 0.79 4.64
CA ASP A 11 4.02 0.65 5.61
C ASP A 11 4.23 -0.83 5.99
N SER A 12 5.49 -1.24 6.12
CA SER A 12 5.86 -2.57 6.60
C SER A 12 5.39 -2.86 8.03
N SER A 13 5.31 -1.84 8.90
CA SER A 13 4.78 -2.01 10.26
C SER A 13 3.33 -2.50 10.27
N ILE A 14 2.49 -1.96 9.35
CA ILE A 14 1.11 -2.42 9.17
C ILE A 14 1.09 -3.85 8.61
N THR A 15 2.05 -4.19 7.74
CA THR A 15 2.20 -5.57 7.24
C THR A 15 2.44 -6.54 8.39
N ASP A 16 3.36 -6.18 9.31
CA ASP A 16 3.71 -6.99 10.47
C ASP A 16 2.51 -7.15 11.42
N ASP A 17 1.77 -6.07 11.67
CA ASP A 17 0.57 -6.10 12.51
C ASP A 17 -0.53 -6.99 11.92
N LEU A 18 -0.87 -6.83 10.64
CA LEU A 18 -1.88 -7.66 9.97
C LEU A 18 -1.47 -9.13 9.96
N THR A 19 -0.19 -9.41 9.71
CA THR A 19 0.37 -10.78 9.74
C THR A 19 0.26 -11.38 11.14
N LYS A 20 0.64 -10.62 12.18
CA LYS A 20 0.57 -11.03 13.59
C LYS A 20 -0.87 -11.32 14.03
N PHE A 21 -1.83 -10.54 13.54
CA PHE A 21 -3.25 -10.76 13.82
C PHE A 21 -3.88 -11.89 12.99
N LYS A 22 -3.12 -12.50 12.07
CA LYS A 22 -3.59 -13.52 11.12
C LYS A 22 -4.80 -13.00 10.33
N PHE A 23 -4.70 -11.75 9.87
CA PHE A 23 -5.73 -11.16 9.05
C PHE A 23 -5.89 -11.96 7.76
N GLU A 24 -7.14 -12.22 7.35
CA GLU A 24 -7.41 -13.03 6.16
C GLU A 24 -7.12 -12.24 4.88
N GLY A 25 -6.63 -12.93 3.85
CA GLY A 25 -6.28 -12.31 2.56
C GLY A 25 -4.78 -12.18 2.34
N ASP A 26 -4.42 -11.69 1.16
CA ASP A 26 -3.03 -11.44 0.80
C ASP A 26 -2.67 -9.98 1.10
N ILE A 27 -1.41 -9.73 1.47
CA ILE A 27 -0.90 -8.37 1.74
C ILE A 27 0.10 -8.01 0.65
N LEU A 28 -0.06 -6.82 0.06
CA LEU A 28 0.90 -6.13 -0.80
C LEU A 28 1.45 -4.92 -0.04
N THR A 29 2.74 -4.94 0.26
CA THR A 29 3.43 -3.82 0.94
C THR A 29 3.98 -2.83 -0.08
N TRP A 30 3.59 -1.58 0.04
CA TRP A 30 3.99 -0.50 -0.86
C TRP A 30 5.36 0.05 -0.46
N HIS A 31 6.40 -0.36 -1.19
CA HIS A 31 7.79 0.04 -0.92
C HIS A 31 8.24 1.22 -1.79
N GLU A 32 7.62 2.38 -1.63
CA GLU A 32 7.95 3.58 -2.42
C GLU A 32 7.81 4.88 -1.61
N MET A 33 8.56 5.91 -2.03
CA MET A 33 8.52 7.27 -1.46
C MET A 33 8.28 8.29 -2.57
N LEU A 34 7.07 8.27 -3.13
CA LEU A 34 6.75 9.08 -4.32
C LEU A 34 6.48 10.55 -4.03
N CYS A 35 6.40 10.95 -2.77
CA CYS A 35 6.38 12.36 -2.38
C CYS A 35 7.73 13.07 -2.60
N GLU A 36 8.78 12.33 -2.95
CA GLU A 36 10.14 12.85 -3.14
C GLU A 36 10.71 12.46 -4.50
N GLY A 37 11.38 13.41 -5.13
CA GLY A 37 12.13 13.19 -6.38
C GLY A 37 11.28 12.97 -7.64
N PRO A 38 11.95 12.71 -8.78
CA PRO A 38 11.29 12.56 -10.06
C PRO A 38 10.54 11.24 -10.15
N THR A 39 9.39 11.24 -10.83
CA THR A 39 8.58 10.05 -11.10
C THR A 39 8.14 10.02 -12.56
N LEU A 40 7.61 8.88 -13.00
CA LEU A 40 7.00 8.72 -14.31
C LEU A 40 5.50 8.45 -14.16
N LYS A 41 4.73 8.81 -15.19
CA LYS A 41 3.30 8.54 -15.25
C LYS A 41 3.01 7.03 -15.21
N GLU A 42 3.79 6.26 -15.96
CA GLU A 42 3.71 4.79 -15.96
C GLU A 42 4.68 4.23 -14.94
N ILE A 43 4.14 3.59 -13.91
CA ILE A 43 4.89 3.01 -12.82
C ILE A 43 4.99 1.49 -13.00
N ASN A 44 5.89 0.85 -12.24
CA ASN A 44 6.23 -0.56 -12.43
C ASN A 44 6.80 -0.88 -13.83
N THR A 45 7.68 -0.01 -14.34
CA THR A 45 8.40 -0.19 -15.60
C THR A 45 9.92 -0.13 -15.38
N PRO A 46 10.75 -0.70 -16.28
CA PRO A 46 12.21 -0.59 -16.15
C PRO A 46 12.70 0.86 -16.08
N ALA A 47 12.08 1.76 -16.84
CA ALA A 47 12.40 3.18 -16.84
C ALA A 47 12.05 3.85 -15.49
N PHE A 48 10.89 3.52 -14.92
CA PHE A 48 10.49 3.97 -13.60
C PHE A 48 11.50 3.53 -12.54
N PHE A 49 11.81 2.24 -12.46
CA PHE A 49 12.75 1.72 -11.45
C PHE A 49 14.14 2.31 -11.60
N LYS A 50 14.64 2.47 -12.84
CA LYS A 50 15.94 3.12 -13.09
C LYS A 50 15.97 4.57 -12.59
N LEU A 51 14.90 5.34 -12.83
CA LEU A 51 14.77 6.73 -12.39
C LEU A 51 14.72 6.82 -10.86
N ARG A 52 13.86 6.01 -10.23
CA ARG A 52 13.67 5.97 -8.78
C ARG A 52 14.93 5.53 -8.05
N LYS A 53 15.55 4.43 -8.49
CA LYS A 53 16.84 3.93 -7.98
C LYS A 53 17.90 5.02 -7.98
N LYS A 54 18.15 5.63 -9.16
CA LYS A 54 19.15 6.69 -9.30
C LYS A 54 18.91 7.88 -8.35
N PHE A 55 17.65 8.26 -8.13
CA PHE A 55 17.33 9.37 -7.23
C PHE A 55 17.53 8.98 -5.76
N LEU A 56 16.90 7.89 -5.30
CA LEU A 56 16.86 7.51 -3.90
C LEU A 56 18.24 7.13 -3.37
N GLU A 57 19.01 6.34 -4.13
CA GLU A 57 20.35 5.95 -3.73
C GLU A 57 21.29 7.16 -3.66
N ARG A 58 21.14 8.13 -4.57
CA ARG A 58 21.97 9.34 -4.58
C ARG A 58 21.63 10.32 -3.46
N VAL A 59 20.34 10.55 -3.20
CA VAL A 59 19.89 11.61 -2.28
C VAL A 59 19.88 11.13 -0.84
N TYR A 60 19.46 9.89 -0.60
CA TYR A 60 19.30 9.35 0.76
C TYR A 60 20.38 8.35 1.16
N ASN A 61 21.28 7.97 0.24
CA ASN A 61 22.34 6.99 0.49
C ASN A 61 21.80 5.66 1.04
N VAL A 62 20.68 5.22 0.47
CA VAL A 62 20.02 3.94 0.80
C VAL A 62 20.12 2.98 -0.38
N GLU A 63 20.01 1.68 -0.13
CA GLU A 63 19.85 0.69 -1.20
C GLU A 63 18.39 0.67 -1.68
N TYR A 64 18.19 0.77 -3.00
CA TYR A 64 16.86 0.64 -3.59
C TYR A 64 16.68 -0.73 -4.25
N ASP A 65 15.99 -1.61 -3.53
CA ASP A 65 15.71 -2.99 -3.92
C ASP A 65 14.51 -3.06 -4.88
N VAL A 66 14.84 -2.99 -6.17
CA VAL A 66 13.88 -3.08 -7.28
C VAL A 66 13.13 -4.41 -7.28
N GLU A 67 13.80 -5.52 -6.95
CA GLU A 67 13.20 -6.85 -7.06
C GLU A 67 12.18 -7.07 -5.94
N LYS A 68 12.45 -6.59 -4.72
CA LYS A 68 11.47 -6.57 -3.65
C LYS A 68 10.19 -5.82 -4.04
N ILE A 69 10.33 -4.63 -4.63
CA ILE A 69 9.18 -3.82 -5.05
C ILE A 69 8.39 -4.51 -6.18
N LYS A 70 9.09 -5.08 -7.15
CA LYS A 70 8.45 -5.85 -8.24
C LYS A 70 7.68 -7.05 -7.70
N ASN A 71 8.26 -7.82 -6.77
CA ASN A 71 7.61 -8.98 -6.17
C ASN A 71 6.30 -8.59 -5.47
N GLU A 72 6.25 -7.43 -4.81
CA GLU A 72 5.02 -6.88 -4.26
C GLU A 72 4.02 -6.52 -5.37
N PHE A 73 4.44 -5.77 -6.38
CA PHE A 73 3.57 -5.37 -7.50
C PHE A 73 3.09 -6.52 -8.38
N ASP A 74 3.79 -7.65 -8.36
CA ASP A 74 3.43 -8.87 -9.08
C ASP A 74 2.17 -9.53 -8.53
N LYS A 75 1.79 -9.25 -7.28
CA LYS A 75 0.50 -9.65 -6.71
C LYS A 75 -0.69 -9.05 -7.46
N LEU A 76 -0.46 -7.97 -8.23
CA LEU A 76 -1.46 -7.34 -9.10
C LEU A 76 -1.44 -7.87 -10.56
N LYS A 77 -0.57 -8.84 -10.91
CA LYS A 77 -0.55 -9.45 -12.26
C LYS A 77 -1.77 -10.33 -12.52
N ASP A 78 -2.20 -11.11 -11.51
CA ASP A 78 -3.40 -11.93 -11.57
C ASP A 78 -4.26 -11.67 -10.34
N THR A 79 -5.35 -10.94 -10.55
CA THR A 79 -6.32 -10.61 -9.50
C THR A 79 -7.58 -11.47 -9.55
N SER A 80 -7.61 -12.55 -10.33
CA SER A 80 -8.81 -13.39 -10.52
C SER A 80 -9.29 -14.05 -9.23
N LYS A 81 -8.35 -14.34 -8.32
CA LYS A 81 -8.60 -14.93 -7.00
C LYS A 81 -9.16 -13.94 -5.97
N TYR A 82 -9.13 -12.64 -6.25
CA TYR A 82 -9.61 -11.63 -5.32
C TYR A 82 -11.04 -11.17 -5.61
N SER A 83 -11.79 -10.84 -4.56
CA SER A 83 -13.12 -10.21 -4.65
C SER A 83 -13.05 -8.70 -4.57
N GLU A 84 -12.06 -8.15 -3.89
CA GLU A 84 -11.90 -6.72 -3.60
C GLU A 84 -10.45 -6.37 -3.28
N ILE A 85 -10.15 -5.08 -3.27
CA ILE A 85 -8.87 -4.54 -2.81
C ILE A 85 -9.15 -3.53 -1.68
N VAL A 86 -8.46 -3.69 -0.55
CA VAL A 86 -8.51 -2.76 0.57
C VAL A 86 -7.19 -2.00 0.65
N LEU A 87 -7.28 -0.68 0.59
CA LEU A 87 -6.16 0.25 0.65
C LEU A 87 -5.99 0.73 2.10
N TRP A 88 -4.82 0.55 2.70
CA TRP A 88 -4.49 0.98 4.07
C TRP A 88 -3.48 2.14 4.04
N PHE A 89 -3.99 3.36 4.15
CA PHE A 89 -3.20 4.60 4.02
C PHE A 89 -3.65 5.62 5.06
N GLU A 90 -2.72 6.42 5.60
CA GLU A 90 -3.03 7.45 6.60
C GLU A 90 -3.23 8.86 6.00
N TYR A 91 -3.71 9.79 6.82
CA TYR A 91 -3.85 11.22 6.49
C TYR A 91 -2.54 12.02 6.59
N ASN A 92 -1.48 11.59 5.90
CA ASN A 92 -0.26 12.38 5.75
C ASN A 92 0.19 12.45 4.28
N LEU A 93 1.05 13.42 3.96
CA LEU A 93 1.51 13.66 2.57
C LEU A 93 2.11 12.40 1.94
N PHE A 94 2.98 11.70 2.68
CA PHE A 94 3.61 10.48 2.22
C PHE A 94 2.58 9.42 1.81
N CYS A 95 1.60 9.16 2.68
CA CYS A 95 0.50 8.22 2.43
C CYS A 95 -0.38 8.66 1.26
N HIS A 96 -0.75 9.93 1.15
CA HIS A 96 -1.63 10.41 0.08
C HIS A 96 -1.00 10.25 -1.31
N ILE A 97 0.30 10.57 -1.45
CA ILE A 97 0.97 10.43 -2.74
C ILE A 97 1.10 8.95 -3.12
N ASN A 98 1.41 8.08 -2.17
CA ASN A 98 1.46 6.64 -2.42
C ASN A 98 0.08 6.02 -2.67
N LEU A 99 -0.99 6.51 -2.03
CA LEU A 99 -2.37 6.10 -2.30
C LEU A 99 -2.75 6.41 -3.75
N ILE A 100 -2.47 7.63 -4.20
CA ILE A 100 -2.69 8.04 -5.60
C ILE A 100 -1.92 7.11 -6.54
N ALA A 101 -0.66 6.81 -6.23
CA ALA A 101 0.15 5.92 -7.05
C ALA A 101 -0.37 4.48 -7.08
N ALA A 102 -0.83 3.93 -5.95
CA ALA A 102 -1.47 2.62 -5.90
C ALA A 102 -2.73 2.56 -6.79
N ILE A 103 -3.59 3.58 -6.70
CA ILE A 103 -4.78 3.70 -7.57
C ILE A 103 -4.37 3.83 -9.04
N CYS A 104 -3.31 4.59 -9.35
CA CYS A 104 -2.76 4.69 -10.70
C CYS A 104 -2.26 3.34 -11.23
N LEU A 105 -1.55 2.54 -10.42
CA LEU A 105 -1.09 1.21 -10.81
C LEU A 105 -2.26 0.25 -11.08
N ILE A 106 -3.26 0.26 -10.20
CA ILE A 106 -4.49 -0.53 -10.35
C ILE A 106 -5.19 -0.18 -11.67
N LYS A 107 -5.32 1.13 -11.96
CA LYS A 107 -5.89 1.63 -13.21
C LYS A 107 -5.05 1.26 -14.43
N GLN A 108 -3.72 1.37 -14.35
CA GLN A 108 -2.79 1.00 -15.42
C GLN A 108 -2.91 -0.48 -15.79
N LYS A 109 -3.16 -1.35 -14.80
CA LYS A 109 -3.38 -2.80 -14.99
C LYS A 109 -4.82 -3.16 -15.37
N ASN A 110 -5.70 -2.18 -15.55
CA ASN A 110 -7.12 -2.36 -15.87
C ASN A 110 -7.89 -3.26 -14.87
N ILE A 111 -7.51 -3.24 -13.59
CA ILE A 111 -8.19 -3.99 -12.54
C ILE A 111 -9.53 -3.31 -12.22
N LYS A 112 -10.62 -4.09 -12.14
CA LYS A 112 -12.00 -3.62 -11.93
C LYS A 112 -12.62 -4.06 -10.60
N LEU A 113 -11.80 -4.54 -9.68
CA LEU A 113 -12.27 -4.96 -8.36
C LEU A 113 -12.79 -3.74 -7.57
N PRO A 114 -13.81 -3.93 -6.71
CA PRO A 114 -14.18 -2.95 -5.70
C PRO A 114 -12.96 -2.51 -4.88
N LEU A 115 -12.87 -1.20 -4.64
CA LEU A 115 -11.80 -0.59 -3.85
C LEU A 115 -12.40 -0.03 -2.56
N PHE A 116 -11.80 -0.39 -1.43
CA PHE A 116 -12.14 0.15 -0.11
C PHE A 116 -10.92 0.85 0.47
N LEU A 117 -11.14 1.89 1.28
CA LEU A 117 -10.07 2.62 1.95
C LEU A 117 -10.24 2.49 3.46
N VAL A 118 -9.23 1.95 4.13
CA VAL A 118 -9.07 2.01 5.57
C VAL A 118 -8.04 3.09 5.88
N CYS A 119 -8.44 4.07 6.69
CA CYS A 119 -7.62 5.22 7.04
C CYS A 119 -7.72 5.53 8.55
N SER A 120 -6.73 6.25 9.07
CA SER A 120 -6.74 6.76 10.43
C SER A 120 -7.98 7.62 10.68
N GLY A 121 -8.69 7.40 11.77
CA GLY A 121 -9.98 8.05 12.04
C GLY A 121 -10.08 8.60 13.45
N ARG A 122 -11.12 9.39 13.68
CA ARG A 122 -11.58 9.67 15.05
C ARG A 122 -12.47 8.52 15.48
N VAL A 123 -12.11 7.89 16.59
CA VAL A 123 -12.99 6.92 17.25
C VAL A 123 -13.95 7.71 18.14
N GLU A 124 -15.24 7.37 18.09
CA GLU A 124 -16.25 8.02 18.92
C GLU A 124 -15.87 7.94 20.40
N GLY A 125 -15.86 9.10 21.08
CA GLY A 125 -15.42 9.22 22.47
C GLY A 125 -13.93 9.53 22.68
N GLU A 126 -13.11 9.52 21.61
CA GLU A 126 -11.68 9.84 21.70
C GLU A 126 -11.32 11.16 20.99
N LYS A 127 -10.53 12.00 21.66
CA LYS A 127 -10.12 13.31 21.15
C LYS A 127 -8.97 13.25 20.14
N GLU A 128 -8.13 12.21 20.22
CA GLU A 128 -6.96 12.05 19.36
C GLU A 128 -7.27 11.26 18.09
N LEU A 129 -6.58 11.62 17.00
CA LEU A 129 -6.56 10.81 15.79
C LEU A 129 -5.74 9.54 16.04
N LYS A 130 -6.32 8.37 15.79
CA LYS A 130 -5.58 7.11 15.89
C LYS A 130 -4.88 6.81 14.58
N SER A 131 -3.55 6.70 14.64
CA SER A 131 -2.75 6.16 13.54
C SER A 131 -3.04 4.67 13.32
N LEU A 132 -2.85 4.21 12.09
CA LEU A 132 -2.91 2.79 11.74
C LEU A 132 -1.85 1.98 12.50
N GLY A 133 -0.68 2.58 12.78
CA GLY A 133 0.39 1.95 13.59
C GLY A 133 0.08 1.77 15.08
N LYS A 134 -1.10 2.19 15.56
CA LYS A 134 -1.59 1.94 16.94
C LYS A 134 -2.80 0.99 16.96
N ILE A 135 -3.04 0.28 15.87
CA ILE A 135 -4.18 -0.63 15.76
C ILE A 135 -4.00 -1.84 16.68
N ASN A 136 -5.03 -2.13 17.47
CA ASN A 136 -5.21 -3.44 18.10
C ASN A 136 -6.39 -4.15 17.43
N ARG A 137 -6.49 -5.49 17.60
CA ARG A 137 -7.50 -6.33 16.93
C ARG A 137 -8.94 -5.85 17.13
N LYS A 138 -9.27 -5.17 18.24
CA LYS A 138 -10.62 -4.63 18.50
C LYS A 138 -10.93 -3.40 17.64
N THR A 139 -9.94 -2.55 17.34
CA THR A 139 -10.14 -1.34 16.54
C THR A 139 -10.42 -1.66 15.06
N ILE A 140 -9.87 -2.76 14.54
CA ILE A 140 -10.06 -3.18 13.13
C ILE A 140 -11.53 -3.52 12.82
N ILE A 141 -12.26 -4.08 13.78
CA ILE A 141 -13.64 -4.54 13.61
C ILE A 141 -14.62 -3.35 13.42
N TYR A 142 -14.26 -2.14 13.87
CA TYR A 142 -15.10 -0.95 13.73
C TYR A 142 -14.81 -0.13 12.47
N SER A 143 -13.83 -0.52 11.66
CA SER A 143 -13.42 0.19 10.43
C SER A 143 -13.79 -0.55 9.14
N LEU A 144 -14.54 -1.64 9.25
CA LEU A 144 -15.11 -2.45 8.16
C LEU A 144 -16.64 -2.44 8.30
#